data_AF-A0AAW4U964-F1
#
_entry.id   AF-A0AAW4U964-F1
#
_cell.length_a   1.000
_cell.length_b   1.000
_cell.length_c   1.000
_cell.angle_alpha   90.00
_cell.angle_beta   90.00
_cell.angle_gamma   90.00
#
_symmetry.space_group_name_H-M   'P 1'
#
loop_
_entity.id
_entity.type
_entity.pdbx_description
1 polymer ?
#
loop_
_entity_poly.entity_id
_entity_poly.type
_entity_poly.pdbx_seq_one_letter_code
_entity_poly.pdbx_strand_id
1 'polypeptide(L)'
;MKVTLRKNNKIFILTRVNKYIARKLFKRNKNIWITTCKTVPTDLSFSQYIINNLNNQDFDEIIDEFREEFCLNDYTGLYPSYFVSFDKKESK
;
A
#
# COMPACT_ATOMS: atom_id res chain seq x y z
N MET A 1 -1.74 -8.90 -9.30
CA MET A 1 -0.71 -9.63 -8.51
C MET A 1 -1.20 -9.76 -7.07
N LYS A 2 -1.00 -10.92 -6.43
CA LYS A 2 -1.31 -11.15 -5.01
C LYS A 2 -0.03 -11.49 -4.26
N VAL A 3 0.04 -11.04 -3.01
CA VAL A 3 1.19 -11.20 -2.11
C VAL A 3 0.66 -11.70 -0.78
N THR A 4 1.32 -12.70 -0.22
CA THR A 4 0.93 -13.30 1.05
C THR A 4 2.00 -12.98 2.09
N LEU A 5 1.66 -12.20 3.10
CA LEU A 5 2.53 -11.90 4.23
C LEU A 5 2.15 -12.76 5.43
N ARG A 6 3.13 -13.22 6.20
CA ARG A 6 2.93 -14.00 7.42
C ARG A 6 3.61 -13.33 8.60
N LYS A 7 2.91 -13.17 9.73
CA LYS A 7 3.49 -12.76 11.02
C LYS A 7 2.66 -13.25 12.18
N ASN A 8 3.31 -13.81 13.19
CA ASN A 8 2.70 -14.24 14.44
C ASN A 8 1.40 -15.05 14.21
N ASN A 9 1.47 -16.07 13.34
CA ASN A 9 0.33 -16.89 12.89
C ASN A 9 -0.82 -16.18 12.15
N LYS A 10 -0.70 -14.88 11.85
CA LYS A 10 -1.64 -14.16 10.98
C LYS A 10 -1.14 -14.12 9.53
N ILE A 11 -2.06 -14.35 8.61
CA ILE A 11 -1.84 -14.27 7.17
C ILE A 11 -2.51 -13.00 6.67
N PHE A 12 -1.77 -12.15 5.95
CA PHE A 12 -2.30 -10.99 5.27
C PHE A 12 -2.21 -11.23 3.76
N ILE A 13 -3.35 -11.16 3.07
CA ILE A 13 -3.38 -11.30 1.61
C ILE A 13 -3.51 -9.91 0.98
N LEU A 14 -2.39 -9.42 0.46
CA LEU A 14 -2.31 -8.14 -0.24
C LEU A 14 -2.54 -8.32 -1.73
N THR A 15 -3.43 -7.53 -2.30
CA THR A 15 -3.69 -7.50 -3.74
C THR A 15 -3.21 -6.18 -4.33
N ARG A 16 -2.39 -6.26 -5.39
CA ARG A 16 -1.96 -5.07 -6.13
C ARG A 16 -3.15 -4.47 -6.89
N VAL A 17 -3.36 -3.17 -6.73
CA VAL A 17 -4.43 -2.40 -7.39
C VAL A 17 -3.83 -1.19 -8.11
N ASN A 18 -4.60 -0.56 -8.99
CA ASN A 18 -4.18 0.69 -9.64
C ASN A 18 -4.46 1.92 -8.74
N LYS A 19 -3.88 3.07 -9.10
CA LYS A 19 -4.02 4.34 -8.37
C LYS A 19 -5.49 4.74 -8.14
N TYR A 20 -6.35 4.53 -9.14
CA TYR A 20 -7.77 4.85 -9.07
C TYR A 20 -8.50 4.05 -7.97
N ILE A 21 -8.30 2.73 -7.95
CA ILE A 21 -8.90 1.84 -6.95
C ILE A 21 -8.33 2.16 -5.56
N ALA A 22 -7.01 2.38 -5.46
CA ALA A 22 -6.36 2.78 -4.21
C ALA A 22 -6.96 4.06 -3.64
N ARG A 23 -7.10 5.11 -4.45
CA ARG A 23 -7.73 6.38 -4.05
C ARG A 23 -9.18 6.18 -3.59
N LYS A 24 -9.96 5.36 -4.30
CA LYS A 24 -11.35 5.05 -3.91
C LYS A 24 -11.43 4.35 -2.56
N LEU A 25 -10.51 3.43 -2.28
CA LEU A 25 -10.43 2.70 -1.01
C LEU A 25 -9.90 3.60 0.12
N PHE A 26 -8.92 4.45 -0.16
CA PHE A 26 -8.41 5.46 0.77
C PHE A 26 -9.52 6.38 1.27
N LYS A 27 -10.34 6.92 0.36
CA LYS A 27 -11.53 7.73 0.70
C LYS A 27 -12.55 7.00 1.58
N ARG A 28 -12.54 5.67 1.57
CA ARG A 28 -13.38 4.81 2.43
C ARG A 28 -12.66 4.39 3.73
N ASN A 29 -11.59 5.11 4.07
CA ASN A 29 -10.74 4.86 5.21
C ASN A 29 -10.16 3.44 5.27
N LYS A 30 -9.81 2.89 4.11
CA LYS A 30 -9.09 1.61 4.02
C LYS A 30 -7.59 1.87 4.02
N ASN A 31 -6.86 0.99 4.68
CA ASN A 31 -5.40 0.98 4.67
C ASN A 31 -4.90 0.62 3.27
N ILE A 32 -4.07 1.49 2.71
CA ILE A 32 -3.38 1.30 1.44
C ILE A 32 -1.90 1.15 1.73
N TRP A 33 -1.30 0.06 1.28
CA TRP A 33 0.13 -0.16 1.32
C TRP A 33 0.74 0.45 0.06
N ILE A 34 1.69 1.37 0.21
CA ILE A 34 2.42 1.97 -0.90
C ILE A 34 3.85 1.44 -0.92
N THR A 35 4.31 1.05 -2.10
CA THR A 35 5.71 0.64 -2.33
C THR A 35 6.20 1.27 -3.62
N THR A 36 7.50 1.23 -3.90
CA THR A 36 8.02 1.61 -5.22
C THR A 36 7.63 0.57 -6.28
N CYS A 37 7.63 0.90 -7.59
CA CYS A 37 7.02 -0.03 -8.57
C CYS A 37 7.79 -1.33 -8.78
N LYS A 38 9.11 -1.34 -8.53
CA LYS A 38 9.93 -2.55 -8.61
C LYS A 38 9.97 -3.33 -7.30
N THR A 39 9.47 -2.75 -6.22
CA THR A 39 9.44 -3.38 -4.91
C THR A 39 8.06 -3.94 -4.60
N VAL A 40 8.04 -5.17 -4.12
CA VAL A 40 6.85 -5.87 -3.65
C VAL A 40 6.99 -5.96 -2.13
N PRO A 41 5.94 -5.71 -1.34
CA PRO A 41 6.03 -5.93 0.10
C PRO A 41 6.31 -7.42 0.33
N THR A 42 7.52 -7.76 0.78
CA THR A 42 7.95 -9.15 1.04
C THR A 42 7.67 -9.58 2.46
N ASP A 43 7.62 -8.61 3.36
CA ASP A 43 7.39 -8.77 4.78
C ASP A 43 6.71 -7.49 5.34
N LEU A 44 6.46 -7.48 6.64
CA LEU A 44 5.71 -6.40 7.29
C LEU A 44 6.58 -5.19 7.67
N SER A 45 7.88 -5.15 7.40
CA SER A 45 8.67 -3.90 7.51
C SER A 45 8.11 -2.81 6.58
N PHE A 46 7.47 -3.22 5.48
CA PHE A 46 6.72 -2.35 4.59
C PHE A 46 5.45 -1.74 5.22
N SER A 47 5.08 -2.11 6.45
CA SER A 47 3.93 -1.52 7.15
C SER A 47 4.13 -0.04 7.48
N GLN A 48 5.37 0.45 7.46
CA GLN A 48 5.68 1.88 7.62
C GLN A 48 5.10 2.73 6.48
N TYR A 49 4.76 2.12 5.35
CA TYR A 49 4.17 2.77 4.19
C TYR A 49 2.67 2.42 4.05
N ILE A 50 1.98 2.26 5.17
CA ILE A 50 0.53 2.14 5.19
C ILE A 50 -0.06 3.54 5.37
N ILE A 51 -0.84 3.96 4.39
CA ILE A 51 -1.57 5.22 4.40
C ILE A 51 -3.07 4.97 4.55
N ASN A 52 -3.76 5.88 5.24
CA ASN A 52 -5.22 5.88 5.35
C ASN A 52 -5.74 7.31 5.52
N ASN A 53 -7.06 7.48 5.38
CA ASN A 53 -7.70 8.79 5.40
C ASN A 53 -8.14 9.22 6.80
N LEU A 54 -7.43 8.81 7.86
CA LEU A 54 -7.79 9.20 9.24
C LEU A 54 -7.55 10.70 9.49
N ASN A 55 -6.56 11.29 8.81
CA ASN A 55 -6.14 12.67 9.01
C ASN A 55 -6.71 13.63 7.96
N ASN A 56 -7.67 13.20 7.11
CA ASN A 56 -8.21 13.99 5.99
C ASN A 56 -7.14 14.56 5.04
N GLN A 57 -5.98 13.91 4.95
CA GLN A 57 -4.93 14.28 4.00
C GLN A 57 -5.35 13.93 2.57
N ASP A 58 -4.92 14.73 1.59
CA ASP A 58 -5.17 14.40 0.19
C ASP A 58 -4.33 13.19 -0.24
N PHE A 59 -4.98 12.29 -0.97
CA PHE A 59 -4.32 11.06 -1.42
C PHE A 59 -3.18 11.37 -2.40
N ASP A 60 -3.35 12.34 -3.29
CA ASP A 60 -2.35 12.64 -4.31
C ASP A 60 -1.12 13.30 -3.70
N GLU A 61 -1.29 14.20 -2.73
CA GLU A 61 -0.18 14.82 -1.99
C GLU A 61 0.72 13.75 -1.34
N ILE A 62 0.13 12.79 -0.60
CA ILE A 62 0.88 11.68 0.02
C ILE A 62 1.65 10.85 -1.01
N ILE A 63 1.03 10.58 -2.16
CA ILE A 63 1.64 9.77 -3.21
C ILE A 63 2.77 10.52 -3.92
N ASP A 64 2.62 11.82 -4.11
CA ASP A 64 3.64 12.64 -4.74
C ASP A 64 4.87 12.81 -3.81
N GLU A 65 4.66 13.03 -2.51
CA GLU A 65 5.73 13.01 -1.49
C GLU A 65 6.48 11.67 -1.49
N PHE A 66 5.74 10.55 -1.41
CA PHE A 66 6.36 9.21 -1.43
C PHE A 66 7.15 8.96 -2.73
N ARG A 67 6.64 9.45 -3.86
CA ARG A 67 7.33 9.30 -5.16
C ARG A 67 8.63 10.08 -5.16
N GLU A 68 8.63 11.31 -4.68
CA GLU A 68 9.81 12.17 -4.61
C GLU A 68 10.88 11.62 -3.67
N GLU A 69 10.49 10.93 -2.60
CA GLU A 69 11.45 10.34 -1.65
C GLU A 69 12.00 8.98 -2.11
N PHE A 70 11.16 8.11 -2.68
CA PHE A 70 11.52 6.70 -2.88
C PHE A 70 11.58 6.24 -4.35
N CYS A 71 10.91 6.92 -5.28
CA CYS A 71 10.81 6.53 -6.70
C CYS A 71 11.81 7.28 -7.60
N LEU A 72 13.08 7.28 -7.20
CA LEU A 72 14.11 8.18 -7.72
C LEU A 72 14.82 7.74 -9.01
N ASN A 73 14.83 6.45 -9.33
CA ASN A 73 15.65 5.93 -10.43
C ASN A 73 15.10 4.62 -10.98
N ASP A 74 15.76 4.06 -11.99
CA ASP A 74 15.36 2.79 -12.59
C ASP A 74 15.44 1.60 -11.63
N TYR A 75 16.15 1.66 -10.50
CA TYR A 75 16.22 0.54 -9.56
C TYR A 75 14.98 0.45 -8.66
N THR A 76 14.47 1.58 -8.17
CA THR A 76 13.22 1.63 -7.40
C THR A 76 11.99 1.77 -8.29
N GLY A 77 12.20 2.35 -9.47
CA GLY A 77 11.22 2.61 -10.51
C GLY A 77 10.48 3.94 -10.31
N LEU A 78 9.91 4.47 -11.40
CA LEU A 78 9.44 5.86 -11.49
C LEU A 78 8.03 6.11 -10.91
N TYR A 79 7.34 5.06 -10.47
CA TYR A 79 5.97 5.15 -10.01
C TYR A 79 5.75 4.32 -8.75
N PRO A 80 4.81 4.72 -7.88
CA PRO A 80 4.41 3.88 -6.77
C PRO A 80 3.53 2.69 -7.21
N SER A 81 3.61 1.62 -6.44
CA SER A 81 2.69 0.48 -6.43
C SER A 81 1.75 0.58 -5.24
N TYR A 82 0.51 0.11 -5.44
CA TYR A 82 -0.51 0.11 -4.40
C TYR A 82 -0.96 -1.32 -4.11
N PHE A 83 -0.97 -1.68 -2.83
CA PHE A 83 -1.45 -2.95 -2.34
C PHE A 83 -2.52 -2.73 -1.29
N VAL A 84 -3.55 -3.57 -1.31
CA VAL A 84 -4.63 -3.50 -0.32
C VAL A 84 -4.89 -4.89 0.24
N SER A 85 -5.08 -4.97 1.55
CA SER A 85 -5.64 -6.18 2.14
C SER A 85 -7.15 -6.11 2.04
N PHE A 86 -7.73 -7.17 1.47
CA PHE A 86 -9.17 -7.39 1.53
C PHE A 86 -9.55 -8.34 2.66
N ASP A 87 -8.66 -8.59 3.64
CA ASP A 87 -8.86 -9.55 4.72
C ASP A 87 -10.32 -9.47 5.21
N LYS A 88 -11.04 -10.57 5.01
CA LYS A 88 -12.30 -10.81 5.71
C LYS A 88 -11.96 -10.62 7.18
N LYS A 89 -12.60 -9.67 7.85
CA LYS A 89 -12.70 -9.72 9.30
C LYS A 89 -13.31 -11.08 9.61
N GLU A 90 -12.50 -12.07 10.00
CA GLU A 90 -13.02 -13.13 10.86
C GLU A 90 -13.31 -12.44 12.19
N SER A 91 -14.54 -11.95 12.31
CA SER A 91 -15.16 -11.74 13.60
C SER A 91 -15.11 -13.07 14.33
N LYS A 92 -14.31 -13.13 15.39
CA LYS A 92 -14.60 -14.03 16.50
C LYS A 92 -15.63 -13.38 17.39
#